data_AF-A0A3D3HMX8-F1
#
_entry.id   AF-A0A3D3HMX8-F1
#
_cell.length_a   1.000
_cell.length_b   1.000
_cell.length_c   1.000
_cell.angle_alpha   90.00
_cell.angle_beta   90.00
_cell.angle_gamma   90.00
#
_symmetry.space_group_name_H-M   'P 1'
#
loop_
_entity.id
_entity.type
_entity.pdbx_description
1 polymer ?
#
loop_
_entity_poly.entity_id
_entity_poly.type
_entity_poly.pdbx_seq_one_letter_code
_entity_poly.pdbx_strand_id
1 'polypeptide(L)'
;MASIETVKEMVQSLVAELNEHLKSTGYRVMFHQQNISKDNMSLFVDPQSGRNKQRLYIHPATKYGKYKIVLSGVTLAARQKEFELIFNKECNGYAHPASTCPYWYVDDSVLVKTSAYLYVRPFMQFSPKVD
;
A
#
# COMPACT_ATOMS: atom_id res chain seq x y z
N MET A 1 -8.06 -1.06 -18.94
CA MET A 1 -6.72 -0.92 -18.32
C MET A 1 -6.64 0.46 -17.70
N ALA A 2 -6.17 0.60 -16.45
CA ALA A 2 -5.91 1.92 -15.88
C ALA A 2 -4.56 2.44 -16.42
N SER A 3 -4.48 3.71 -16.84
CA SER A 3 -3.21 4.32 -17.22
C SER A 3 -2.34 4.56 -15.99
N ILE A 4 -1.04 4.76 -16.22
CA ILE A 4 -0.10 5.12 -15.14
C ILE A 4 -0.55 6.43 -14.46
N GLU A 5 -1.03 7.39 -15.25
CA GLU A 5 -1.52 8.70 -14.81
C GLU A 5 -2.75 8.55 -13.93
N THR A 6 -3.75 7.77 -14.34
CA THR A 6 -4.96 7.54 -13.55
C THR A 6 -4.64 6.84 -12.22
N VAL A 7 -3.75 5.85 -12.23
CA VAL A 7 -3.32 5.19 -10.98
C VAL A 7 -2.55 6.16 -10.10
N LYS A 8 -1.67 6.99 -10.67
CA LYS A 8 -0.91 8.00 -9.93
C LYS A 8 -1.84 8.99 -9.23
N GLU A 9 -2.78 9.59 -9.95
CA GLU A 9 -3.73 10.56 -9.38
C GLU A 9 -4.57 9.95 -8.26
N MET A 10 -5.05 8.71 -8.46
CA MET A 10 -5.77 7.96 -7.44
C MET A 10 -4.91 7.74 -6.19
N VAL A 11 -3.66 7.29 -6.35
CA VAL A 11 -2.76 7.03 -5.21
C VAL A 11 -2.40 8.34 -4.49
N GLN A 12 -2.17 9.43 -5.22
CA GLN A 12 -1.92 10.75 -4.61
C GLN A 12 -3.14 11.26 -3.83
N SER A 13 -4.35 11.06 -4.38
CA SER A 13 -5.61 11.41 -3.69
C SER A 13 -5.79 10.57 -2.42
N LEU A 14 -5.50 9.26 -2.48
CA LEU A 14 -5.49 8.37 -1.31
C LEU A 14 -4.50 8.84 -0.24
N VAL A 15 -3.32 9.33 -0.62
CA VAL A 15 -2.36 9.89 0.35
C VAL A 15 -2.92 11.10 1.08
N ALA A 16 -3.56 12.02 0.35
CA ALA A 16 -4.19 13.18 0.97
C ALA A 16 -5.28 12.74 1.97
N GLU A 17 -6.16 11.83 1.55
CA GLU A 17 -7.23 11.29 2.39
C GLU A 17 -6.68 10.59 3.66
N LEU A 18 -5.72 9.69 3.52
CA LEU A 18 -5.14 8.98 4.67
C LEU A 18 -4.42 9.91 5.66
N ASN A 19 -3.80 10.97 5.15
CA ASN A 19 -3.13 11.95 6.00
C ASN A 19 -4.10 12.77 6.83
N GLU A 20 -5.32 13.03 6.36
CA GLU A 20 -6.38 13.65 7.18
C GLU A 20 -6.69 12.81 8.42
N HIS A 21 -6.75 11.48 8.28
CA HIS A 21 -6.97 10.55 9.38
C HIS A 21 -5.78 10.42 10.34
N LEU A 22 -4.57 10.74 9.89
CA LEU A 22 -3.35 10.59 10.69
C LEU A 22 -2.89 11.89 11.36
N LYS A 23 -3.58 13.03 11.12
CA LYS A 23 -3.18 14.36 11.64
C LYS A 23 -2.82 14.38 13.13
N SER A 24 -3.58 13.66 13.96
CA SER A 24 -3.38 13.62 15.42
C SER A 24 -2.32 12.61 15.89
N THR A 25 -1.79 11.78 15.00
CA THR A 25 -0.88 10.67 15.35
C THR A 25 0.60 11.04 15.21
N GLY A 26 0.90 12.13 14.50
CA GLY A 26 2.27 12.51 14.14
C GLY A 26 2.91 11.65 13.03
N TYR A 27 2.19 10.66 12.50
CA TYR A 27 2.58 9.90 11.32
C TYR A 27 2.08 10.56 10.04
N ARG A 28 2.84 10.39 8.95
CA ARG A 28 2.47 10.89 7.62
C ARG A 28 2.67 9.80 6.57
N VAL A 29 1.67 9.59 5.73
CA VAL A 29 1.78 8.76 4.53
C VAL A 29 2.40 9.59 3.41
N MET A 30 3.34 8.98 2.70
CA MET A 30 4.03 9.54 1.55
C MET A 30 3.82 8.68 0.32
N PHE A 31 3.67 9.34 -0.82
CA PHE A 31 3.69 8.73 -2.14
C PHE A 31 5.12 8.67 -2.68
N HIS A 32 5.48 7.55 -3.32
CA HIS A 32 6.72 7.43 -4.07
C HIS A 32 6.50 6.65 -5.36
N GLN A 33 7.01 7.20 -6.47
CA GLN A 33 7.06 6.57 -7.79
C GLN A 33 8.53 6.40 -8.19
N GLN A 34 8.93 5.18 -8.59
CA GLN A 34 10.30 4.96 -9.03
C GLN A 34 10.61 5.70 -10.34
N ASN A 35 11.86 6.13 -10.50
CA ASN A 35 12.29 6.81 -11.73
C ASN A 35 12.46 5.84 -12.91
N ILE A 36 12.94 4.62 -12.64
CA ILE A 36 13.25 3.61 -13.67
C ILE A 36 11.97 2.94 -14.19
N SER A 37 10.99 2.73 -13.31
CA SER A 37 9.74 2.03 -13.63
C SER A 37 8.57 2.85 -13.11
N LYS A 38 7.90 3.58 -14.00
CA LYS A 38 6.84 4.54 -13.62
C LYS A 38 5.56 3.86 -13.11
N ASP A 39 5.37 2.59 -13.43
CA ASP A 39 4.35 1.70 -12.86
C ASP A 39 4.61 1.36 -11.39
N ASN A 40 5.86 1.42 -10.92
CA ASN A 40 6.21 1.15 -9.53
C ASN A 40 5.91 2.35 -8.64
N MET A 41 4.64 2.43 -8.23
CA MET A 41 4.12 3.39 -7.26
C MET A 41 3.90 2.72 -5.92
N SER A 42 4.18 3.45 -4.84
CA SER A 42 4.08 2.94 -3.47
C SER A 42 3.65 3.99 -2.48
N LEU A 43 2.97 3.52 -1.44
CA LEU A 43 2.73 4.24 -0.20
C LEU A 43 3.74 3.77 0.84
N PHE A 44 4.26 4.71 1.62
CA PHE A 44 5.03 4.42 2.82
C PHE A 44 4.68 5.43 3.92
N VAL A 45 4.82 5.04 5.18
CA VAL A 45 4.64 5.98 6.30
C VAL A 45 6.03 6.51 6.65
N ASP A 46 6.12 7.84 6.82
CA ASP A 46 7.36 8.54 7.15
C ASP A 46 8.00 7.88 8.39
N PRO A 47 9.17 7.23 8.22
CA PRO A 47 9.79 6.53 9.31
C PRO A 47 10.53 7.56 10.17
N GLN A 48 9.94 7.96 11.31
CA GLN A 48 10.60 8.83 12.30
C GLN A 48 12.02 8.36 12.68
N SER A 49 12.36 7.08 12.48
CA SER A 49 13.68 6.49 12.77
C SER A 49 14.33 5.74 11.60
N GLY A 50 13.88 5.91 10.34
CA GLY A 50 14.43 5.20 9.17
C GLY A 50 14.25 3.67 9.17
N ARG A 51 13.58 3.08 10.17
CA ARG A 51 13.46 1.62 10.38
C ARG A 51 12.28 0.97 9.67
N ASN A 52 11.27 1.73 9.25
CA ASN A 52 10.12 1.17 8.53
C ASN A 52 10.30 1.29 7.01
N LYS A 53 11.04 0.33 6.42
CA LYS A 53 11.20 0.18 4.96
C LYS A 53 9.99 -0.46 4.27
N GLN A 54 8.87 -0.59 4.98
CA GLN A 54 7.68 -1.25 4.49
C GLN A 54 6.96 -0.36 3.49
N ARG A 55 6.47 -0.97 2.41
CA ARG A 55 5.82 -0.27 1.32
C ARG A 55 4.62 -1.06 0.84
N LEU A 56 3.49 -0.38 0.70
CA LEU A 56 2.37 -0.89 -0.06
C LEU A 56 2.52 -0.40 -1.50
N TYR A 57 2.84 -1.30 -2.41
CA TYR A 57 2.94 -0.97 -3.83
C TYR A 57 1.59 -1.13 -4.51
N ILE A 58 1.29 -0.20 -5.43
CA ILE A 58 0.03 -0.12 -6.19
C ILE A 58 0.41 0.14 -7.64
N HIS A 59 0.50 -0.91 -8.46
CA HIS A 59 0.88 -0.78 -9.86
C HIS A 59 -0.36 -0.86 -10.76
N PRO A 60 -0.36 -0.22 -11.95
CA PRO A 60 -1.29 -0.61 -13.01
C PRO A 60 -1.04 -2.08 -13.40
N ALA A 61 -2.11 -2.83 -13.66
CA ALA A 61 -2.02 -4.20 -14.15
C ALA A 61 -2.67 -4.30 -15.54
N THR A 62 -2.10 -5.14 -16.40
CA THR A 62 -2.52 -5.27 -17.80
C THR A 62 -3.06 -6.65 -18.15
N LYS A 63 -2.67 -7.70 -17.40
CA LYS A 63 -2.94 -9.10 -17.77
C LYS A 63 -4.12 -9.76 -17.03
N TYR A 64 -4.36 -9.39 -15.77
CA TYR A 64 -5.29 -10.13 -14.88
C TYR A 64 -6.11 -9.25 -13.93
N GLY A 65 -6.09 -7.93 -14.13
CA GLY A 65 -6.78 -6.95 -13.28
C GLY A 65 -6.45 -5.53 -13.73
N LYS A 66 -6.99 -4.52 -13.03
CA LYS A 66 -6.66 -3.10 -13.27
C LYS A 66 -5.47 -2.63 -12.44
N TYR A 67 -5.28 -3.23 -11.28
CA TYR A 67 -4.25 -2.89 -10.31
C TYR A 67 -3.50 -4.15 -9.85
N LYS A 68 -2.25 -3.99 -9.44
CA LYS A 68 -1.46 -4.99 -8.71
C LYS A 68 -1.09 -4.40 -7.35
N ILE A 69 -1.54 -5.04 -6.28
CA ILE A 69 -1.17 -4.69 -4.91
C ILE A 69 -0.01 -5.59 -4.48
N VAL A 70 1.08 -5.03 -3.96
CA VAL A 70 2.21 -5.80 -3.43
C VAL A 70 2.55 -5.32 -2.02
N LEU A 71 2.69 -6.28 -1.11
CA LEU A 71 3.13 -6.02 0.26
C LEU A 71 4.65 -6.17 0.31
N SER A 72 5.38 -5.09 0.59
CA SER A 72 6.83 -5.13 0.73
C SER A 72 7.27 -4.85 2.15
N GLY A 73 8.16 -5.69 2.67
CA GLY A 73 8.66 -5.66 4.04
C GLY A 73 8.04 -6.75 4.92
N VAL A 74 8.85 -7.34 5.79
CA VAL A 74 8.52 -8.57 6.55
C VAL A 74 7.24 -8.44 7.38
N THR A 75 7.09 -7.34 8.11
CA THR A 75 5.91 -7.14 8.98
C THR A 75 4.62 -6.96 8.17
N LEU A 76 4.64 -6.22 7.05
CA LEU A 76 3.48 -6.06 6.19
C LEU A 76 3.14 -7.37 5.48
N ALA A 77 4.16 -8.10 5.02
CA ALA A 77 4.00 -9.41 4.41
C ALA A 77 3.35 -10.43 5.36
N ALA A 78 3.71 -10.40 6.65
CA ALA A 78 3.10 -11.26 7.67
C ALA A 78 1.58 -11.05 7.80
N ARG A 79 1.07 -9.91 7.33
CA ARG A 79 -0.37 -9.58 7.32
C ARG A 79 -1.10 -10.11 6.09
N GLN A 80 -0.46 -10.96 5.28
CA GLN A 80 -1.04 -11.56 4.06
C GLN A 80 -2.50 -12.03 4.26
N LYS A 81 -2.79 -12.76 5.34
CA LYS A 81 -4.14 -13.28 5.61
C LYS A 81 -5.21 -12.20 5.75
N GLU A 82 -4.86 -11.02 6.26
CA GLU A 82 -5.79 -9.88 6.32
C GLU A 82 -6.17 -9.38 4.91
N PHE A 83 -5.21 -9.38 3.98
CA PHE A 83 -5.45 -8.98 2.60
C PHE A 83 -6.21 -10.03 1.81
N GLU A 84 -5.95 -11.32 2.04
CA GLU A 84 -6.71 -12.42 1.43
C GLU A 84 -8.20 -12.35 1.78
N LEU A 85 -8.53 -11.95 3.02
CA LEU A 85 -9.91 -11.72 3.44
C LEU A 85 -10.55 -10.55 2.70
N ILE A 86 -9.85 -9.43 2.54
CA ILE A 86 -10.35 -8.26 1.79
C ILE A 86 -10.60 -8.60 0.32
N PHE A 87 -9.68 -9.33 -0.30
CA PHE A 87 -9.78 -9.69 -1.71
C PHE A 87 -10.63 -10.95 -1.96
N ASN A 88 -11.06 -11.63 -0.90
CA ASN A 88 -11.73 -12.92 -0.94
C ASN A 88 -10.99 -13.96 -1.81
N LYS A 89 -9.66 -13.99 -1.71
CA LYS A 89 -8.81 -14.94 -2.44
C LYS A 89 -7.39 -15.02 -1.88
N GLU A 90 -6.73 -16.14 -2.14
CA GLU A 90 -5.30 -16.31 -1.86
C GLU A 90 -4.42 -15.38 -2.71
N CYS A 91 -3.17 -15.19 -2.27
CA CYS A 91 -2.20 -14.41 -3.04
C CYS A 91 -1.95 -15.00 -4.43
N ASN A 92 -1.80 -14.14 -5.44
CA ASN A 92 -1.47 -14.54 -6.80
C ASN A 92 0.00 -14.99 -6.95
N GLY A 93 0.83 -14.76 -5.92
CA GLY A 93 2.22 -15.19 -5.84
C GLY A 93 3.08 -14.18 -5.09
N TYR A 94 4.40 -14.28 -5.31
CA TYR A 94 5.40 -13.41 -4.67
C TYR A 94 6.15 -12.59 -5.72
N ALA A 95 6.22 -11.27 -5.52
CA ALA A 95 6.82 -10.34 -6.46
C ALA A 95 8.36 -10.40 -6.47
N HIS A 96 8.96 -11.01 -5.46
CA HIS A 96 10.40 -11.16 -5.34
C HIS A 96 10.72 -12.57 -4.79
N PRO A 97 11.65 -13.33 -5.38
CA PRO A 97 11.93 -14.70 -4.93
C PRO A 97 12.57 -14.78 -3.53
N ALA A 98 13.40 -13.79 -3.18
CA ALA A 98 14.16 -13.77 -1.93
C ALA A 98 13.43 -13.05 -0.77
N SER A 99 12.21 -12.54 -0.99
CA SER A 99 11.43 -11.89 0.05
C SER A 99 9.96 -12.28 -0.08
N THR A 100 9.28 -12.45 1.05
CA THR A 100 7.84 -12.69 1.10
C THR A 100 7.10 -11.42 0.68
N CYS A 101 7.12 -11.09 -0.61
CA CYS A 101 6.40 -9.93 -1.13
C CYS A 101 5.12 -10.40 -1.83
N PRO A 102 4.08 -10.83 -1.11
CA PRO A 102 2.87 -11.36 -1.71
C PRO A 102 2.18 -10.27 -2.55
N TYR A 103 1.55 -10.69 -3.64
CA TYR A 103 0.80 -9.78 -4.49
C TYR A 103 -0.56 -10.32 -4.90
N TRP A 104 -1.44 -9.39 -5.29
CA TRP A 104 -2.75 -9.67 -5.86
C TRP A 104 -3.01 -8.78 -7.06
N TYR A 105 -3.67 -9.32 -8.08
CA TYR A 105 -4.33 -8.52 -9.10
C TYR A 105 -5.74 -8.17 -8.64
N VAL A 106 -6.13 -6.91 -8.70
CA VAL A 106 -7.50 -6.47 -8.37
C VAL A 106 -8.03 -5.55 -9.47
N ASP A 107 -9.33 -5.49 -9.63
CA ASP A 107 -10.04 -4.73 -10.66
C ASP A 107 -10.97 -3.66 -10.09
N ASP A 108 -11.12 -3.63 -8.77
CA ASP A 108 -11.92 -2.69 -8.00
C ASP A 108 -11.03 -1.69 -7.23
N SER A 109 -11.30 -0.40 -7.44
CA SER A 109 -10.62 0.70 -6.74
C SER A 109 -10.98 0.77 -5.25
N VAL A 110 -12.14 0.26 -4.84
CA VAL A 110 -12.53 0.15 -3.43
C VAL A 110 -11.58 -0.80 -2.71
N LEU A 111 -11.20 -1.92 -3.32
CA LEU A 111 -10.23 -2.85 -2.76
C LEU A 111 -8.83 -2.23 -2.63
N VAL A 112 -8.43 -1.37 -3.58
CA VAL A 112 -7.18 -0.59 -3.47
C VAL A 112 -7.23 0.35 -2.28
N LYS A 113 -8.34 1.08 -2.12
CA LYS A 113 -8.56 1.99 -0.99
C LYS A 113 -8.53 1.24 0.34
N THR A 114 -9.30 0.17 0.48
CA THR A 114 -9.34 -0.67 1.69
C THR A 114 -7.96 -1.22 2.02
N SER A 115 -7.17 -1.62 1.02
CA SER A 115 -5.79 -2.07 1.20
C SER A 115 -4.90 -0.98 1.79
N ALA A 116 -5.04 0.26 1.32
CA ALA A 116 -4.28 1.40 1.82
C ALA A 116 -4.65 1.75 3.26
N TYR A 117 -5.95 1.73 3.60
CA TYR A 117 -6.42 1.88 4.97
C TYR A 117 -5.91 0.77 5.89
N LEU A 118 -5.98 -0.48 5.43
CA LEU A 118 -5.47 -1.62 6.19
C LEU A 118 -3.96 -1.47 6.44
N TYR A 119 -3.21 -1.05 5.44
CA TYR A 119 -1.77 -0.78 5.56
C TYR A 119 -1.48 0.25 6.67
N VAL A 120 -2.22 1.36 6.72
CA VAL A 120 -1.95 2.42 7.71
C VAL A 120 -2.62 2.22 9.07
N ARG A 121 -3.55 1.26 9.21
CA ARG A 121 -4.29 0.97 10.45
C ARG A 121 -3.43 0.95 11.72
N PRO A 122 -2.23 0.33 11.76
CA PRO A 122 -1.41 0.34 12.96
C PRO A 122 -1.05 1.75 13.41
N PHE A 123 -0.77 2.68 12.49
CA PHE A 123 -0.37 4.05 12.79
C PHE A 123 -1.53 4.93 13.24
N MET A 124 -2.77 4.56 12.90
CA MET A 124 -3.98 5.26 13.38
C MET A 124 -4.26 4.97 14.86
N GLN A 125 -3.79 3.85 15.39
CA GLN A 125 -4.04 3.43 16.78
C GLN A 125 -2.98 3.94 17.77
N PHE A 126 -1.80 4.35 17.27
CA PHE A 126 -0.76 4.97 18.07
C PHE A 126 -0.98 6.50 18.12
N SER A 127 -1.92 6.96 18.95
CA SER A 127 -1.82 8.32 19.47
C SER A 127 -0.74 8.35 20.54
N PRO A 128 0.25 9.26 20.49
CA PRO A 128 1.08 9.49 21.66
C PRO A 128 0.15 9.91 22.80
N LYS A 129 0.18 9.19 23.92
CA LYS A 129 -0.40 9.69 25.16
C LYS A 129 0.33 11.00 25.44
N VAL A 130 -0.43 12.09 25.45
CA VAL A 130 0.03 13.35 26.01
C VAL A 130 0.08 13.08 27.51
N ASP A 131 1.27 12.85 28.04
CA ASP A 131 1.53 12.94 29.49
C ASP A 131 1.52 14.41 29.91
#